data_AF-A0A947NYJ0-F1
#
_entry.id   AF-A0A947NYJ0-F1
#
_cell.length_a   1.000
_cell.length_b   1.000
_cell.length_c   1.000
_cell.angle_alpha   90.00
_cell.angle_beta   90.00
_cell.angle_gamma   90.00
#
_symmetry.space_group_name_H-M   'P 1'
#
loop_
_entity.id
_entity.type
_entity.pdbx_description
1 polymer ?
#
loop_
_entity_poly.entity_id
_entity_poly.type
_entity_poly.pdbx_seq_one_letter_code
_entity_poly.pdbx_strand_id
1 'polypeptide(L)' 'MKEYPPDKIRNVAIIGSGSSGKTSLAEALLFKAGAIQRQGAVIEGTTTSD' A
#
# COMPACT_ATOMS: atom_id res chain seq x y z
N MET A 1 13.12 -0.25 16.45
CA MET A 1 12.03 0.48 15.77
C MET A 1 12.59 1.84 15.38
N LYS A 2 12.37 2.32 14.15
CA LYS A 2 12.81 3.68 13.79
C LYS A 2 11.90 4.67 14.51
N GLU A 3 12.47 5.63 15.23
CA GLU A 3 11.72 6.73 15.82
C GLU A 3 11.46 7.81 14.78
N TYR A 4 10.23 8.31 14.75
CA TYR A 4 9.82 9.41 13.90
C TYR A 4 9.12 10.45 14.77
N PRO A 5 9.47 11.74 14.68
CA PRO A 5 8.77 12.77 15.41
C PRO A 5 7.32 12.89 14.88
N PRO A 6 6.36 13.31 15.73
CA PRO A 6 4.93 13.28 15.37
C PRO A 6 4.58 14.00 14.06
N ASP A 7 5.28 15.09 13.73
CA ASP A 7 5.09 15.88 12.50
C ASP A 7 5.47 15.13 11.22
N LYS A 8 6.26 14.05 11.33
CA LYS A 8 6.67 13.20 10.21
C LYS A 8 5.76 11.98 9.99
N ILE A 9 4.80 11.74 10.89
CA ILE A 9 3.83 10.64 10.74
C ILE A 9 2.68 11.09 9.82
N ARG A 10 2.38 10.29 8.79
CA ARG A 10 1.27 10.54 7.86
C ARG A 10 0.27 9.41 7.94
N ASN A 11 -0.87 9.67 8.60
CA ASN A 11 -2.00 8.73 8.62
C ASN A 11 -2.84 8.95 7.36
N VAL A 12 -2.96 7.91 6.52
CA VAL A 12 -3.68 7.96 5.25
C VAL A 12 -4.59 6.75 5.11
N ALA A 13 -5.72 6.92 4.43
CA ALA A 13 -6.66 5.85 4.10
C ALA A 13 -6.99 5.92 2.60
N ILE A 14 -7.10 4.75 1.96
CA ILE A 14 -7.51 4.61 0.56
C ILE A 14 -8.98 4.18 0.53
N ILE A 15 -9.87 5.03 0.03
CA ILE A 15 -11.31 4.81 0.03
C ILE A 15 -11.84 4.91 -1.41
N GLY A 16 -12.78 4.03 -1.75
CA GLY A 16 -13.36 3.92 -3.09
C GLY A 16 -14.29 2.71 -3.22
N SER A 17 -15.14 2.70 -4.24
CA SER A 17 -16.11 1.63 -4.50
C SER A 17 -15.45 0.27 -4.80
N GLY A 18 -16.24 -0.80 -4.82
CA GLY A 18 -15.77 -2.11 -5.30
C GLY A 18 -15.09 -1.98 -6.66
N SER A 19 -14.00 -2.71 -6.88
CA SER A 19 -13.23 -2.71 -8.13
C SER A 19 -12.59 -1.37 -8.54
N SER A 20 -12.56 -0.35 -7.67
CA SER A 20 -11.95 0.97 -7.96
C SER A 20 -10.41 0.96 -7.92
N GLY A 21 -9.76 -0.20 -7.80
CA GLY A 21 -8.29 -0.32 -7.81
C GLY A 21 -7.58 0.00 -6.49
N LYS A 22 -8.28 0.04 -5.35
CA LYS A 22 -7.69 0.36 -4.03
C LYS A 22 -6.49 -0.53 -3.67
N THR A 23 -6.67 -1.84 -3.81
CA THR A 23 -5.64 -2.84 -3.48
C THR A 23 -4.43 -2.70 -4.42
N SER A 24 -4.66 -2.46 -5.71
CA SER A 24 -3.58 -2.23 -6.67
C SER A 24 -2.81 -0.94 -6.39
N LEU A 25 -3.48 0.13 -5.94
CA LEU A 25 -2.81 1.37 -5.54
C LEU A 25 -1.96 1.17 -4.28
N ALA A 26 -2.48 0.46 -3.28
CA ALA A 26 -1.74 0.13 -2.06
C ALA A 26 -0.45 -0.65 -2.39
N GLU A 27 -0.53 -1.64 -3.26
CA GLU A 27 0.63 -2.40 -3.75
C GLU A 27 1.68 -1.51 -4.43
N ALA A 28 1.25 -0.62 -5.33
CA ALA A 28 2.15 0.29 -6.02
C ALA A 28 2.86 1.25 -5.03
N LEU A 29 2.15 1.73 -4.02
CA LEU A 29 2.73 2.59 -2.97
C LEU A 29 3.76 1.84 -2.12
N LEU A 30 3.45 0.61 -1.70
CA LEU A 30 4.39 -0.23 -0.94
C LEU A 30 5.66 -0.53 -1.74
N PHE A 31 5.51 -0.89 -3.02
CA PHE A 31 6.65 -1.12 -3.90
C PHE A 31 7.47 0.16 -4.09
N LYS A 32 6.82 1.29 -4.35
CA LYS A 32 7.50 2.58 -4.55
C LYS A 32 8.21 3.08 -3.29
N ALA A 33 7.65 2.81 -2.11
CA ALA A 33 8.28 3.10 -0.83
C ALA A 33 9.44 2.15 -0.47
N GLY A 34 9.68 1.11 -1.29
CA GLY A 34 10.67 0.07 -1.01
C GLY A 34 10.30 -0.85 0.15
N ALA A 35 9.02 -0.86 0.55
CA ALA A 35 8.53 -1.72 1.63
C ALA A 35 8.38 -3.18 1.19
N ILE A 36 8.18 -3.41 -0.12
CA ILE A 36 8.14 -4.73 -0.76
C ILE A 36 9.04 -4.74 -2.00
N GLN A 37 9.58 -5.91 -2.35
CA GLN A 37 10.54 -6.05 -3.46
C GLN A 37 9.88 -6.21 -4.84
N ARG A 38 8.62 -6.63 -4.88
CA ARG A 38 7.84 -6.84 -6.10
C ARG A 38 6.44 -6.32 -5.88
N GLN A 39 5.87 -5.68 -6.89
CA GLN A 39 4.46 -5.30 -6.89
C GLN A 39 3.59 -6.54 -7.22
N GLY A 40 2.69 -6.89 -6.31
CA GLY A 40 1.73 -7.98 -6.48
C GLY A 40 0.55 -7.61 -7.39
N ALA A 41 -0.19 -8.64 -7.81
CA ALA A 41 -1.37 -8.48 -8.67
C ALA A 41 -2.61 -9.07 -8.00
N VAL A 42 -3.72 -8.31 -8.03
CA VAL A 42 -5.00 -8.70 -7.42
C VAL A 42 -5.55 -9.98 -8.05
N ILE A 43 -5.44 -10.10 -9.38
CA ILE A 43 -5.95 -11.26 -10.13
C ILE A 43 -5.18 -12.54 -9.75
N GLU A 44 -3.89 -12.41 -9.41
CA GLU A 44 -3.04 -13.52 -9.02
C GLU A 44 -3.12 -13.83 -7.52
N GLY A 45 -3.84 -13.01 -6.73
CA GLY A 45 -3.90 -13.16 -5.27
C GLY A 45 -2.54 -12.99 -4.59
N THR A 46 -1.62 -12.23 -5.20
CA THR A 46 -0.25 -12.03 -4.69
C THR A 46 -0.03 -10.67 -4.04
N THR A 47 -1.11 -9.97 -3.71
CA THR A 47 -1.06 -8.67 -3.03
C THR A 47 -0.75 -8.84 -1.54
N THR A 48 -0.06 -7.85 -0.97
CA THR A 48 0.26 -7.79 0.46
C THR A 48 -0.98 -7.50 1.30
N SER A 49 -1.94 -6.77 0.72
CA SER A 49 -3.26 -6.53 1.30
C SER A 49 -4.27 -7.50 0.69
N ASP A 50 -5.07 -8.13 1.54
CA ASP A 50 -6.29 -8.85 1.16
C ASP A 50 -7.44 -7.88 0.80
#